data_AF-A0A8T4NS49-F1
#
_entry.id   AF-A0A8T4NS49-F1
#
_cell.length_a   1.000
_cell.length_b   1.000
_cell.length_c   1.000
_cell.angle_alpha   90.00
_cell.angle_beta   90.00
_cell.angle_gamma   90.00
#
_symmetry.space_group_name_H-M   'P 1'
#
loop_
_entity.id
_entity.type
_entity.pdbx_description
1 polymer ?
#
loop_
_entity_poly.entity_id
_entity_poly.type
_entity_poly.pdbx_seq_one_letter_code
_entity_poly.pdbx_strand_id
1 'polypeptide(L)'
;MTNTILFIACSIDGFIAGKNNDLSWLFHDQDYGFTSFFNSIGSTIMGRKTYELSAELKEWPYNGKKCYVITSQEIKDERIIIRKDLVTLVKELKEIEEKDIWIVGGTRIIADLLNAGLLDSMILFMHPVIIDEGIPLFYGIKKISLKPIKQQLYNSGLLEAEYDVIN
;
A
#
# COMPACT_ATOMS: atom_id res chain seq x y z
N MET A 1 18.27 -0.87 7.60
CA MET A 1 18.02 -0.22 6.30
C MET A 1 16.52 -0.11 6.19
N THR A 2 16.02 1.08 5.86
CA THR A 2 14.58 1.36 5.82
C THR A 2 13.96 0.72 4.60
N ASN A 3 12.93 -0.10 4.80
CA ASN A 3 12.23 -0.78 3.72
C ASN A 3 10.97 -0.03 3.33
N THR A 4 10.62 -0.14 2.07
CA THR A 4 9.33 0.23 1.50
C THR A 4 8.47 -1.01 1.37
N ILE A 5 7.35 -1.01 2.08
CA ILE A 5 6.50 -2.19 2.24
C ILE A 5 5.13 -1.88 1.68
N LEU A 6 4.68 -2.69 0.72
CA LEU A 6 3.29 -2.71 0.29
C LEU A 6 2.52 -3.68 1.20
N PHE A 7 1.60 -3.16 2.00
CA PHE A 7 0.67 -3.97 2.80
C PHE A 7 -0.73 -3.68 2.29
N ILE A 8 -1.35 -4.63 1.58
CA ILE A 8 -2.59 -4.36 0.83
C ILE A 8 -3.48 -5.60 0.66
N ALA A 9 -4.78 -5.37 0.68
CA ALA A 9 -5.79 -6.38 0.36
C ALA A 9 -6.17 -6.33 -1.12
N CYS A 10 -6.48 -7.50 -1.70
CA CYS A 10 -6.97 -7.62 -3.07
C CYS A 10 -7.92 -8.80 -3.24
N SER A 11 -8.71 -8.80 -4.30
CA SER A 11 -9.47 -9.96 -4.77
C SER A 11 -8.55 -11.00 -5.45
N ILE A 12 -9.04 -12.22 -5.69
CA ILE A 12 -8.28 -13.27 -6.40
C ILE A 12 -7.87 -12.83 -7.82
N ASP A 13 -8.72 -12.08 -8.49
CA ASP A 13 -8.49 -11.51 -9.82
C ASP A 13 -7.66 -10.21 -9.80
N GLY A 14 -7.13 -9.82 -8.63
CA GLY A 14 -6.09 -8.81 -8.51
C GLY A 14 -6.57 -7.36 -8.46
N PHE A 15 -7.77 -7.10 -7.97
CA PHE A 15 -8.31 -5.76 -7.76
C PHE A 15 -8.24 -5.34 -6.29
N ILE A 16 -7.92 -4.06 -6.03
CA ILE A 16 -7.84 -3.47 -4.68
C ILE A 16 -9.11 -2.71 -4.29
N ALA A 17 -9.98 -2.43 -5.26
CA ALA A 17 -11.32 -1.89 -5.08
C ALA A 17 -12.16 -2.23 -6.31
N GLY A 18 -13.46 -2.37 -6.15
CA GLY A 18 -14.40 -2.52 -7.26
C GLY A 18 -14.69 -1.20 -7.97
N LYS A 19 -15.71 -1.19 -8.83
CA LYS A 19 -16.26 0.05 -9.41
C LYS A 19 -16.60 1.07 -8.32
N ASN A 20 -16.39 2.36 -8.62
CA ASN A 20 -16.69 3.47 -7.71
C ASN A 20 -16.02 3.35 -6.33
N ASN A 21 -14.84 2.72 -6.26
CA ASN A 21 -14.11 2.44 -5.01
C ASN A 21 -14.88 1.50 -4.05
N ASP A 22 -15.69 0.57 -4.57
CA ASP A 22 -16.39 -0.40 -3.75
C ASP A 22 -15.42 -1.31 -2.98
N LEU A 23 -15.57 -1.33 -1.66
CA LEU A 23 -14.80 -2.13 -0.71
C LEU A 23 -15.71 -3.09 0.09
N SER A 24 -16.99 -3.22 -0.25
CA SER A 24 -17.97 -4.02 0.50
C SER A 24 -17.67 -5.52 0.56
N TRP A 25 -16.82 -6.01 -0.35
CA TRP A 25 -16.33 -7.38 -0.41
C TRP A 25 -15.16 -7.66 0.56
N LEU A 26 -14.53 -6.62 1.12
CA LEU A 26 -13.50 -6.77 2.14
C LEU A 26 -14.13 -7.13 3.49
N PHE A 27 -13.63 -8.18 4.13
CA PHE A 27 -13.91 -8.48 5.52
C PHE A 27 -12.67 -8.19 6.40
N HIS A 28 -12.92 -7.85 7.66
CA HIS A 28 -11.89 -7.52 8.66
C HIS A 28 -12.30 -8.10 10.01
N ASP A 29 -12.60 -9.40 9.98
CA ASP A 29 -13.05 -10.21 11.12
C ASP A 29 -11.94 -10.43 12.18
N GLN A 30 -10.69 -10.12 11.86
CA GLN A 30 -9.55 -10.10 12.78
C GLN A 30 -8.44 -9.14 12.29
N ASP A 31 -7.39 -8.95 13.09
CA ASP A 31 -6.32 -7.96 12.84
C ASP A 31 -5.41 -8.30 11.65
N TYR A 32 -5.25 -9.58 11.31
CA TYR A 32 -4.36 -10.06 10.24
C TYR A 32 -2.92 -9.49 10.30
N GLY A 33 -2.43 -9.14 11.49
CA GLY A 33 -1.09 -8.60 11.69
C GLY A 33 -0.96 -7.09 11.44
N PHE A 34 -2.06 -6.40 11.12
CA PHE A 34 -2.06 -4.97 10.85
C PHE A 34 -1.50 -4.16 12.02
N THR A 35 -1.86 -4.46 13.27
CA THR A 35 -1.36 -3.73 14.44
C THR A 35 0.18 -3.83 14.55
N SER A 36 0.75 -5.02 14.33
CA SER A 36 2.19 -5.22 14.37
C SER A 36 2.88 -4.47 13.24
N PHE A 37 2.35 -4.56 12.02
CA PHE A 37 2.85 -3.85 10.86
C PHE A 37 2.79 -2.33 11.05
N PHE A 38 1.67 -1.81 11.51
CA PHE A 38 1.50 -0.38 11.74
C PHE A 38 2.49 0.16 12.79
N ASN A 39 2.87 -0.65 13.78
CA ASN A 39 3.87 -0.25 14.77
C ASN A 39 5.31 -0.22 14.23
N SER A 40 5.63 -1.03 13.21
CA SER A 40 6.97 -1.08 12.61
C SER A 40 7.26 0.12 11.71
N ILE A 41 6.22 0.73 11.13
CA ILE A 41 6.39 1.84 10.17
C ILE A 41 6.57 3.21 10.83
N GLY A 42 7.30 4.11 10.17
CA GLY A 42 7.49 5.51 10.54
C GLY A 42 6.65 6.48 9.69
N SER A 43 6.44 6.13 8.42
CA SER A 43 5.76 6.99 7.46
C SER A 43 4.85 6.20 6.51
N THR A 44 3.94 6.92 5.87
CA THR A 44 3.07 6.41 4.80
C THR A 44 3.29 7.22 3.52
N ILE A 45 3.18 6.56 2.37
CA ILE A 45 3.18 7.20 1.05
C ILE A 45 1.92 6.76 0.31
N MET A 46 1.18 7.73 -0.21
CA MET A 46 0.01 7.47 -1.04
C MET A 46 -0.20 8.48 -2.16
N GLY A 47 -1.01 8.11 -3.15
CA GLY A 47 -1.51 9.02 -4.18
C GLY A 47 -2.70 9.82 -3.69
N ARG A 48 -2.99 10.95 -4.36
CA ARG A 48 -4.10 11.85 -4.02
C ARG A 48 -5.45 11.14 -3.81
N LYS A 49 -5.85 10.25 -4.73
CA LYS A 49 -7.15 9.56 -4.65
C LYS A 49 -7.28 8.70 -3.39
N THR A 50 -6.20 8.01 -3.02
CA THR A 50 -6.16 7.21 -1.78
C THR A 50 -6.28 8.12 -0.56
N TYR A 51 -5.55 9.24 -0.56
CA TYR A 51 -5.68 10.25 0.49
C TYR A 51 -7.10 10.81 0.62
N GLU A 52 -7.76 11.15 -0.49
CA GLU A 52 -9.13 11.70 -0.48
C GLU A 52 -10.10 10.72 0.19
N LEU A 53 -10.02 9.43 -0.14
CA LEU A 53 -10.81 8.38 0.53
C LEU A 53 -10.48 8.27 2.02
N SER A 54 -9.19 8.29 2.38
CA SER A 54 -8.77 8.22 3.79
C SER A 54 -9.18 9.45 4.60
N ALA A 55 -9.28 10.61 3.97
CA ALA A 55 -9.68 11.87 4.61
C ALA A 55 -11.17 11.93 4.93
N GLU A 56 -12.00 11.15 4.21
CA GLU A 56 -13.44 11.01 4.43
C GLU A 56 -13.78 10.02 5.56
N LEU A 57 -12.81 9.23 6.02
CA LEU A 57 -12.99 8.33 7.14
C LEU A 57 -13.28 9.11 8.43
N LYS A 58 -14.14 8.54 9.28
CA LYS A 58 -14.51 9.12 10.56
C LYS A 58 -13.30 9.41 11.46
N GLU A 59 -12.30 8.55 11.39
CA GLU A 59 -11.04 8.69 12.13
C GLU A 59 -9.87 8.63 11.17
N TRP A 60 -8.87 9.48 11.41
CA TRP A 60 -7.64 9.49 10.61
C TRP A 60 -6.85 8.19 10.86
N PRO A 61 -6.64 7.33 9.84
CA PRO A 61 -6.11 5.99 10.08
C PRO A 61 -4.59 5.97 10.30
N TYR A 62 -3.90 7.09 10.05
CA TYR A 62 -2.43 7.16 10.07
C TYR A 62 -1.89 7.98 11.26
N ASN A 63 -2.65 8.03 12.37
CA ASN A 63 -2.24 8.75 13.57
C ASN A 63 -0.85 8.29 14.05
N GLY A 64 0.01 9.27 14.36
CA GLY A 64 1.38 9.02 14.80
C GLY A 64 2.38 8.69 13.68
N LYS A 65 1.99 8.78 12.40
CA LYS A 65 2.86 8.58 11.23
C LYS A 65 3.02 9.86 10.42
N LYS A 66 4.18 10.05 9.80
CA LYS A 66 4.31 11.07 8.74
C LYS A 66 3.58 10.59 7.50
N CYS A 67 2.67 11.39 6.95
CA CYS A 67 1.87 11.00 5.79
C CYS A 67 2.27 11.81 4.57
N TYR A 68 2.83 11.15 3.55
CA TYR A 68 3.22 11.80 2.30
C TYR A 68 2.20 11.53 1.20
N VAL A 69 1.76 12.59 0.53
CA VAL A 69 0.82 12.50 -0.60
C VAL A 69 1.51 12.95 -1.88
N ILE A 70 1.58 12.04 -2.85
CA ILE A 70 2.13 12.33 -4.18
C ILE A 70 1.06 13.01 -5.04
N THR A 71 1.24 14.31 -5.29
CA THR A 71 0.34 15.12 -6.11
C THR A 71 0.99 16.43 -6.54
N SER A 72 0.53 16.98 -7.67
CA SER A 72 0.86 18.35 -8.09
C SER A 72 -0.16 19.38 -7.62
N GLN A 73 -1.31 18.93 -7.09
CA GLN A 73 -2.36 19.81 -6.58
C GLN A 73 -2.04 20.29 -5.18
N GLU A 74 -2.35 21.55 -4.89
CA GLU A 74 -2.30 22.05 -3.53
C GLU A 74 -3.47 21.51 -2.71
N ILE A 75 -3.17 21.00 -1.53
CA ILE A 75 -4.14 20.51 -0.55
C ILE A 75 -3.73 21.12 0.78
N LYS A 76 -4.68 21.79 1.45
CA LYS A 76 -4.44 22.39 2.77
C LYS A 76 -4.96 21.43 3.84
N ASP A 77 -4.05 20.61 4.35
CA ASP A 77 -4.32 19.69 5.44
C ASP A 77 -3.02 19.44 6.23
N GLU A 78 -3.03 19.74 7.52
CA GLU A 78 -1.88 19.60 8.42
C GLU A 78 -1.49 18.14 8.68
N ARG A 79 -2.39 17.19 8.37
CA ARG A 79 -2.15 15.76 8.54
C ARG A 79 -1.18 15.19 7.49
N ILE A 80 -0.91 15.92 6.40
CA ILE A 80 -0.15 15.42 5.25
C ILE A 80 0.99 16.34 4.79
N ILE A 81 1.95 15.76 4.08
CA ILE A 81 3.05 16.45 3.42
C ILE A 81 2.96 16.16 1.93
N ILE A 82 2.81 17.21 1.11
CA ILE A 82 2.70 17.05 -0.34
C ILE A 82 4.08 16.93 -0.96
N ARG A 83 4.24 15.97 -1.87
CA ARG A 83 5.43 15.80 -2.71
C ARG A 83 5.00 15.57 -4.16
N LYS A 84 5.82 16.02 -5.10
CA LYS A 84 5.58 15.85 -6.54
C LYS A 84 6.32 14.66 -7.13
N ASP A 85 7.52 14.40 -6.62
CA ASP A 85 8.41 13.34 -7.08
C ASP A 85 8.50 12.23 -6.03
N LEU A 86 7.93 11.08 -6.38
CA LEU A 86 7.88 9.87 -5.57
C LEU A 86 9.27 9.21 -5.43
N VAL A 87 10.03 9.12 -6.53
CA VAL A 87 11.33 8.43 -6.56
C VAL A 87 12.33 9.19 -5.70
N THR A 88 12.36 10.51 -5.84
CA THR A 88 13.21 11.39 -5.06
C THR A 88 12.83 11.34 -3.57
N LEU A 89 11.53 11.39 -3.25
CA LEU A 89 11.05 11.23 -1.87
C LEU A 89 11.52 9.91 -1.25
N VAL A 90 11.28 8.77 -1.91
CA VAL A 90 11.63 7.46 -1.33
C VAL A 90 13.14 7.32 -1.11
N LYS A 91 13.96 7.80 -2.05
CA LYS A 91 15.42 7.81 -1.88
C LYS A 91 15.85 8.64 -0.68
N GLU A 92 15.28 9.84 -0.50
CA GLU A 92 15.56 10.66 0.67
C GLU A 92 15.13 9.97 1.98
N LEU A 93 13.91 9.42 2.03
CA LEU A 93 13.39 8.76 3.24
C LEU A 93 14.21 7.53 3.62
N LYS A 94 14.66 6.73 2.65
CA LYS A 94 15.52 5.57 2.91
C LYS A 94 16.86 5.92 3.58
N GLU A 95 17.35 7.15 3.39
CA GLU A 95 18.59 7.64 4.01
C GLU A 95 18.36 8.22 5.41
N ILE A 96 17.19 8.80 5.68
CA ILE A 96 16.95 9.58 6.91
C ILE A 96 16.00 8.91 7.92
N GLU A 97 15.14 8.01 7.48
CA GLU A 97 14.22 7.32 8.38
C GLU A 97 14.88 6.07 8.98
N GLU A 98 14.54 5.76 10.23
CA GLU A 98 14.98 4.54 10.93
C GLU A 98 13.95 3.41 10.86
N LYS A 99 12.70 3.75 10.52
CA LYS A 99 11.56 2.83 10.46
C LYS A 99 11.08 2.65 9.03
N ASP A 100 10.40 1.54 8.77
CA ASP A 100 9.87 1.22 7.45
C ASP A 100 8.79 2.20 6.96
N ILE A 101 8.63 2.25 5.65
CA ILE A 101 7.72 3.13 4.92
C ILE A 101 6.58 2.30 4.37
N TRP A 102 5.34 2.61 4.76
CA TRP A 102 4.17 1.95 4.18
C TRP A 102 3.77 2.60 2.86
N ILE A 103 3.81 1.82 1.79
CA ILE A 103 3.21 2.18 0.51
C ILE A 103 1.73 1.80 0.56
N VAL A 104 0.88 2.77 0.86
CA VAL A 104 -0.59 2.57 0.93
C VAL A 104 -1.16 2.37 -0.48
N GLY A 105 -0.52 2.96 -1.50
CA GLY A 105 -0.92 2.90 -2.90
C GLY A 105 -1.46 4.24 -3.41
N GLY A 106 -2.32 4.30 -4.43
CA GLY A 106 -2.86 3.19 -5.22
C GLY A 106 -1.95 2.73 -6.36
N THR A 107 -2.57 2.05 -7.32
CA THR A 107 -1.95 1.35 -8.46
C THR A 107 -0.77 2.07 -9.11
N ARG A 108 -0.88 3.39 -9.34
CA ARG A 108 0.19 4.16 -9.99
C ARG A 108 1.43 4.32 -9.08
N ILE A 109 1.23 4.57 -7.78
CA ILE A 109 2.35 4.68 -6.83
C ILE A 109 3.10 3.35 -6.75
N ILE A 110 2.35 2.24 -6.67
CA ILE A 110 2.89 0.88 -6.64
C ILE A 110 3.69 0.61 -7.92
N ALA A 111 3.11 0.92 -9.09
CA ALA A 111 3.77 0.70 -10.37
C ALA A 111 5.04 1.53 -10.53
N ASP A 112 5.00 2.81 -10.16
CA ASP A 112 6.16 3.71 -10.26
C ASP A 112 7.32 3.22 -9.37
N LEU A 113 7.05 2.71 -8.16
CA LEU A 113 8.09 2.16 -7.27
C LEU A 113 8.63 0.82 -7.75
N LEU A 114 7.77 -0.11 -8.17
CA LEU A 114 8.20 -1.39 -8.74
C LEU A 114 9.09 -1.17 -9.97
N ASN A 115 8.68 -0.29 -10.88
CA ASN A 115 9.45 0.01 -12.09
C ASN A 115 10.78 0.73 -11.80
N ALA A 116 10.88 1.43 -10.67
CA ALA A 116 12.10 2.11 -10.22
C ALA A 116 13.01 1.23 -9.36
N GLY A 117 12.60 0.00 -9.03
CA GLY A 117 13.34 -0.89 -8.12
C GLY A 117 13.37 -0.35 -6.68
N LEU A 118 12.30 0.34 -6.27
CA LEU A 118 12.21 1.05 -4.99
C LEU A 118 11.07 0.55 -4.10
N LEU A 119 10.47 -0.61 -4.43
CA LEU A 119 9.63 -1.36 -3.52
C LEU A 119 10.43 -2.57 -3.02
N ASP A 120 10.52 -2.79 -1.71
CA ASP A 120 11.37 -3.84 -1.15
C ASP A 120 10.58 -5.11 -0.84
N SER A 121 9.37 -4.98 -0.28
CA SER A 121 8.53 -6.13 0.06
C SER A 121 7.04 -5.88 -0.17
N MET A 122 6.31 -6.98 -0.33
CA MET A 122 4.86 -6.97 -0.48
C MET A 122 4.24 -8.01 0.46
N ILE A 123 3.26 -7.57 1.24
CA ILE A 123 2.39 -8.38 2.08
C ILE A 123 0.98 -8.25 1.48
N LEU A 124 0.55 -9.30 0.79
CA LEU A 124 -0.71 -9.34 0.05
C LEU A 124 -1.74 -10.16 0.81
N PHE A 125 -2.92 -9.57 1.02
CA PHE A 125 -4.08 -10.24 1.61
C PHE A 125 -5.13 -10.49 0.54
N MET A 126 -5.14 -11.71 -0.02
CA MET A 126 -6.06 -12.11 -1.07
C MET A 126 -7.38 -12.62 -0.48
N HIS A 127 -8.44 -11.85 -0.69
CA HIS A 127 -9.80 -12.25 -0.34
C HIS A 127 -10.34 -13.27 -1.35
N PRO A 128 -11.07 -14.30 -0.89
CA PRO A 128 -11.59 -15.38 -1.72
C PRO A 128 -12.82 -14.94 -2.55
N VAL A 129 -12.65 -13.91 -3.37
CA VAL A 129 -13.69 -13.30 -4.21
C VAL A 129 -13.09 -12.91 -5.56
N ILE A 130 -13.91 -12.98 -6.62
CA ILE A 130 -13.65 -12.44 -7.95
C ILE A 130 -14.63 -11.29 -8.13
N ILE A 131 -14.13 -10.09 -8.43
CA ILE A 131 -14.98 -8.88 -8.55
C ILE A 131 -15.11 -8.38 -9.99
N ASP A 132 -14.46 -9.05 -10.95
CA ASP A 132 -14.50 -8.86 -12.41
C ASP A 132 -13.88 -7.54 -12.89
N GLU A 133 -14.17 -6.43 -12.23
CA GLU A 133 -13.75 -5.09 -12.63
C GLU A 133 -13.55 -4.13 -11.45
N GLY A 134 -12.63 -3.19 -11.62
CA GLY A 134 -12.32 -2.22 -10.59
C GLY A 134 -10.95 -1.57 -10.77
N ILE A 135 -10.32 -1.25 -9.66
CA ILE A 135 -8.96 -0.69 -9.61
C ILE A 135 -7.98 -1.86 -9.48
N PRO A 136 -7.20 -2.20 -10.51
CA PRO A 136 -6.25 -3.31 -10.44
C PRO A 136 -5.11 -2.96 -9.50
N LEU A 137 -4.59 -3.95 -8.76
CA LEU A 137 -3.40 -3.81 -7.93
C LEU A 137 -2.18 -3.44 -8.77
N PHE A 138 -2.02 -4.13 -9.90
CA PHE A 138 -0.88 -3.98 -10.81
C PHE A 138 -1.35 -3.51 -12.19
N TYR A 139 -0.80 -2.39 -12.65
CA TYR A 139 -1.04 -1.88 -14.00
C TYR A 139 0.15 -1.04 -14.45
N GLY A 140 0.58 -1.19 -15.70
CA GLY A 140 1.74 -0.44 -16.23
C GLY A 140 3.09 -0.85 -15.63
N ILE A 141 3.21 -2.07 -15.11
CA ILE A 141 4.46 -2.60 -14.56
C ILE A 141 5.23 -3.44 -15.58
N LYS A 142 6.55 -3.45 -15.45
CA LYS A 142 7.43 -4.42 -16.13
C LYS A 142 7.36 -5.77 -15.42
N LYS A 143 7.99 -6.80 -15.99
CA LYS A 143 8.19 -8.08 -15.31
C LYS A 143 9.01 -7.86 -14.03
N ILE A 144 8.45 -8.24 -12.89
CA ILE A 144 9.11 -8.22 -11.57
C ILE A 144 9.29 -9.67 -11.11
N SER A 145 10.45 -9.98 -10.54
CA SER A 145 10.70 -11.28 -9.92
C SER A 145 10.51 -11.16 -8.41
N LEU A 146 9.85 -12.14 -7.81
CA LEU A 146 9.53 -12.14 -6.39
C LEU A 146 10.13 -13.37 -5.73
N LYS A 147 10.61 -13.21 -4.50
CA LYS A 147 11.03 -14.32 -3.66
C LYS A 147 9.98 -14.52 -2.56
N PRO A 148 9.34 -15.69 -2.48
CA PRO A 148 8.36 -15.96 -1.42
C PRO A 148 9.05 -16.03 -0.06
N ILE A 149 8.43 -15.41 0.94
CA ILE A 149 8.92 -15.35 2.32
C ILE A 149 7.97 -16.10 3.25
N LYS A 150 6.67 -15.83 3.14
CA LYS A 150 5.63 -16.43 3.98
C LYS A 150 4.36 -16.64 3.18
N GLN A 151 3.62 -17.68 3.53
CA GLN A 151 2.24 -17.89 3.10
C GLN A 151 1.42 -18.35 4.31
N GLN A 152 0.21 -17.82 4.46
CA GLN A 152 -0.71 -18.19 5.53
C GLN A 152 -2.16 -18.16 5.04
N LEU A 153 -2.82 -19.31 5.12
CA LEU A 153 -4.26 -19.43 4.87
C LEU A 153 -4.99 -19.35 6.21
N TYR A 154 -5.92 -18.41 6.33
CA TYR A 154 -6.75 -18.23 7.51
C TYR A 154 -8.07 -19.01 7.38
N ASN A 155 -8.73 -19.27 8.52
CA ASN A 155 -10.02 -19.96 8.55
C ASN A 155 -11.14 -19.19 7.83
N SER A 156 -10.98 -17.87 7.67
CA SER A 156 -11.86 -17.01 6.88
C SER A 156 -11.73 -17.23 5.36
N GLY A 157 -10.75 -18.02 4.92
CA GLY A 157 -10.39 -18.18 3.51
C GLY A 157 -9.46 -17.09 2.97
N LEU A 158 -9.09 -16.10 3.78
CA LEU A 158 -8.09 -15.10 3.41
C LEU A 158 -6.71 -15.76 3.25
N LEU A 159 -6.03 -15.47 2.15
CA LEU A 159 -4.65 -15.88 1.92
C LEU A 159 -3.72 -14.69 2.08
N GLU A 160 -2.86 -14.74 3.09
CA GLU A 160 -1.70 -13.85 3.23
C GLU A 160 -0.51 -14.45 2.46
N ALA A 161 0.16 -13.63 1.65
CA ALA A 161 1.39 -13.98 0.99
C ALA A 161 2.39 -12.83 1.08
N GLU A 162 3.59 -13.13 1.60
CA GLU A 162 4.69 -12.18 1.75
C GLU A 162 5.81 -12.49 0.76
N TYR A 163 6.31 -11.45 0.12
CA TYR A 163 7.36 -11.53 -0.89
C TYR A 163 8.40 -10.44 -0.70
N ASP A 164 9.68 -10.80 -0.89
CA ASP A 164 10.72 -9.83 -1.23
C ASP A 164 10.67 -9.55 -2.73
N VAL A 165 10.83 -8.28 -3.10
CA VAL A 165 11.00 -7.85 -4.49
C VAL A 165 12.47 -8.00 -4.88
N ILE A 166 12.73 -8.74 -5.97
CA ILE A 166 14.08 -8.91 -6.50
C ILE A 166 14.34 -7.75 -7.47
N ASN A 167 15.09 -6.76 -7.00
CA ASN A 167 15.50 -5.56 -7.74
C ASN A 167 16.83 -5.75 -8.49
#